data_AF-A0A6L3SWT1-F1
#
_entry.id   AF-A0A6L3SWT1-F1
#
_cell.length_a   1.000
_cell.length_b   1.000
_cell.length_c   1.000
_cell.angle_alpha   90.00
_cell.angle_beta   90.00
_cell.angle_gamma   90.00
#
_symmetry.space_group_name_H-M   'P 1'
#
loop_
_entity.id
_entity.type
_entity.pdbx_description
1 polymer ?
#
loop_
_entity_poly.entity_id
_entity_poly.type
_entity_poly.pdbx_seq_one_letter_code
_entity_poly.pdbx_strand_id
1 'polypeptide(L)'
;MTESLANPFSDHREARAQNRLHPERAPEPAPTARVIEVGEVTAGIVVPEPGGVRFFSSSRDFDPLDGAIFRSVEQAAKAARERFRQRTRPAPRRGLSAPRLVAV
;
A
#
# COMPACT_ATOMS: atom_id res chain seq x y z
N MET A 1 -11.62 13.43 -63.43
CA MET A 1 -11.74 14.35 -62.28
C MET A 1 -12.57 13.64 -61.23
N THR A 2 -11.94 12.84 -60.37
CA THR A 2 -12.59 12.15 -59.25
C THR A 2 -11.66 12.26 -58.06
N GLU A 3 -11.67 13.42 -57.40
CA GLU A 3 -11.01 13.59 -56.11
C GLU A 3 -11.92 12.97 -55.05
N SER A 4 -11.54 11.75 -54.69
CA SER A 4 -12.05 11.02 -53.55
C SER A 4 -11.76 11.86 -52.29
N LEU A 5 -12.79 12.47 -51.74
CA LEU A 5 -12.75 13.19 -50.47
C LEU A 5 -12.34 12.22 -49.36
N ALA A 6 -11.04 12.21 -49.07
CA ALA A 6 -10.48 11.51 -47.94
C ALA A 6 -11.16 12.02 -46.67
N ASN A 7 -11.86 11.10 -46.01
CA ASN A 7 -12.60 11.30 -44.79
C ASN A 7 -11.67 11.88 -43.69
N PRO A 8 -11.85 13.13 -43.24
CA PRO A 8 -10.90 13.80 -42.32
C PRO A 8 -10.95 13.28 -40.87
N PHE A 9 -11.69 12.20 -40.61
CA PHE A 9 -11.92 11.65 -39.28
C PHE A 9 -11.15 10.34 -39.00
N SER A 10 -10.36 9.84 -39.96
CA SER A 10 -9.64 8.57 -39.82
C SER A 10 -8.40 8.62 -38.93
N ASP A 11 -7.96 9.80 -38.48
CA ASP A 11 -6.65 9.97 -37.82
C ASP A 11 -6.67 9.73 -36.29
N HIS A 12 -7.84 9.82 -35.63
CA HIS A 12 -7.89 9.81 -34.17
C HIS A 12 -7.69 8.43 -33.50
N ARG A 13 -7.64 7.33 -34.27
CA ARG A 13 -7.49 5.98 -33.72
C ARG A 13 -6.04 5.62 -33.38
N GLU A 14 -5.06 6.27 -34.00
CA GLU A 14 -3.63 5.94 -33.82
C GLU A 14 -2.99 6.66 -32.62
N ALA A 15 -3.59 7.75 -32.12
CA ALA A 15 -3.08 8.47 -30.94
C ALA A 15 -3.19 7.67 -29.62
N ARG A 16 -4.04 6.63 -29.56
CA ARG A 16 -4.21 5.77 -28.37
C ARG A 16 -3.01 4.84 -28.13
N ALA A 17 -2.17 4.58 -29.14
CA ALA A 17 -1.08 3.62 -29.06
C ALA A 17 0.22 4.19 -28.46
N GLN A 18 0.20 5.44 -27.98
CA GLN A 18 1.36 6.08 -27.34
C GLN A 18 1.47 5.78 -25.82
N ASN A 19 0.99 4.62 -25.36
CA ASN A 19 1.46 4.05 -24.09
C ASN A 19 2.88 3.49 -24.27
N ARG A 20 3.82 4.37 -24.65
CA ARG A 20 5.22 4.04 -24.85
C ARG A 20 5.83 3.96 -23.45
N LEU A 21 6.00 2.74 -22.96
CA LEU A 21 6.38 2.36 -21.58
C LEU A 21 7.81 2.79 -21.17
N HIS A 22 8.07 4.10 -21.16
CA HIS A 22 9.30 4.79 -20.77
C HIS A 22 10.45 4.85 -21.81
N PRO A 23 10.99 6.05 -22.10
CA PRO A 23 12.21 6.26 -22.87
C PRO A 23 13.45 6.17 -21.96
N GLU A 24 14.59 5.86 -22.58
CA GLU A 24 15.97 6.35 -22.28
C GLU A 24 16.44 6.40 -20.81
N ARG A 25 17.62 5.83 -20.51
CA ARG A 25 18.23 5.77 -19.17
C ARG A 25 18.16 7.11 -18.42
N ALA A 26 17.09 7.31 -17.65
CA ALA A 26 16.89 8.43 -16.77
C ALA A 26 17.87 8.31 -15.59
N PRO A 27 18.33 9.44 -14.99
CA PRO A 27 19.17 9.40 -13.80
C PRO A 27 18.46 8.58 -12.71
N GLU A 28 19.24 7.74 -12.03
CA GLU A 28 18.92 6.79 -10.95
C GLU A 28 17.45 6.79 -10.46
N PRO A 29 16.77 5.63 -10.41
CA PRO A 29 15.35 5.56 -10.09
C PRO A 29 15.05 6.35 -8.81
N ALA A 30 14.32 7.45 -8.95
CA ALA A 30 13.83 8.21 -7.81
C ALA A 30 13.17 7.23 -6.85
N PRO A 31 13.43 7.34 -5.54
CA PRO A 31 12.94 6.35 -4.60
C PRO A 31 11.42 6.34 -4.73
N THR A 32 10.89 5.23 -5.22
CA THR A 32 9.48 5.14 -5.61
C THR A 32 8.71 4.59 -4.42
N ALA A 33 7.48 5.05 -4.22
CA ALA A 33 6.63 4.49 -3.19
C ALA A 33 6.41 2.98 -3.44
N ARG A 34 6.42 2.17 -2.39
CA ARG A 34 6.30 0.71 -2.48
C ARG A 34 5.12 0.22 -1.66
N VAL A 35 4.33 -0.70 -2.19
CA VAL A 35 3.25 -1.32 -1.44
C VAL A 35 3.81 -2.42 -0.54
N ILE A 36 3.29 -2.54 0.68
CA ILE A 36 3.63 -3.56 1.66
C ILE A 36 2.42 -4.46 1.88
N GLU A 37 2.65 -5.75 1.71
CA GLU A 37 1.64 -6.79 1.88
C GLU A 37 2.07 -7.74 3.00
N VAL A 38 1.12 -8.13 3.84
CA VAL A 38 1.33 -9.05 4.96
C VAL A 38 0.33 -10.19 4.84
N GLY A 39 0.82 -11.36 4.46
CA GLY A 39 -0.05 -12.49 4.13
C GLY A 39 -0.88 -12.17 2.89
N GLU A 40 -2.20 -12.23 3.02
CA GLU A 40 -3.17 -11.93 1.95
C GLU A 40 -3.74 -10.50 2.05
N VAL A 41 -3.20 -9.65 2.94
CA VAL A 41 -3.72 -8.30 3.20
C VAL A 41 -2.68 -7.26 2.81
N THR A 42 -3.09 -6.28 2.01
CA THR A 42 -2.30 -5.06 1.78
C THR A 42 -2.23 -4.27 3.09
N ALA A 43 -1.05 -4.19 3.68
CA ALA A 43 -0.83 -3.48 4.94
C ALA A 43 -0.82 -1.97 4.74
N GLY A 44 -0.22 -1.50 3.64
CA GLY A 44 -0.03 -0.08 3.40
C GLY A 44 0.94 0.22 2.26
N ILE A 45 1.26 1.50 2.11
CA ILE A 45 2.28 1.98 1.18
C ILE A 45 3.39 2.66 1.97
N VAL A 46 4.64 2.45 1.56
CA VAL A 46 5.80 3.16 2.09
C VAL A 46 6.24 4.21 1.08
N VAL A 47 6.33 5.45 1.54
CA VAL A 47 6.82 6.57 0.76
C VAL A 47 8.21 6.93 1.27
N PRO A 48 9.23 6.96 0.42
CA PRO A 48 10.56 7.42 0.82
C PRO A 48 10.52 8.91 1.14
N GLU A 49 11.02 9.25 2.33
CA GLU A 49 11.03 10.60 2.87
C GLU A 49 12.46 10.96 3.30
N PRO A 50 12.80 12.26 3.44
CA PRO A 50 14.10 12.67 3.96
C PRO A 50 14.37 12.06 5.34
N GLY A 51 15.29 11.10 5.42
CA GLY A 51 15.63 10.40 6.67
C GLY A 51 15.03 9.01 6.84
N GLY A 52 14.30 8.48 5.85
CA GLY A 52 13.81 7.10 5.88
C GLY A 52 12.64 6.83 4.95
N VAL A 53 11.65 6.12 5.46
CA VAL A 53 10.39 5.82 4.75
C VAL A 53 9.22 6.04 5.68
N ARG A 54 8.20 6.76 5.23
CA ARG A 54 6.93 6.91 5.94
C ARG A 54 5.98 5.80 5.50
N PHE A 55 5.37 5.13 6.47
CA PHE A 55 4.33 4.14 6.22
C PHE A 55 2.95 4.79 6.27
N PHE A 56 2.07 4.44 5.33
CA PHE A 56 0.66 4.81 5.33
C PHE A 56 -0.20 3.55 5.36
N SER A 57 -1.14 3.47 6.29
CA SER A 57 -1.98 2.29 6.47
C SER A 57 -3.01 2.18 5.34
N SER A 58 -3.31 0.94 4.94
CA SER A 58 -4.44 0.63 4.04
C SER A 58 -5.65 0.09 4.82
N SER A 59 -5.43 -0.40 6.03
CA SER A 59 -6.47 -0.97 6.90
C SER A 59 -6.26 -0.54 8.35
N ARG A 60 -7.36 -0.50 9.13
CA ARG A 60 -7.38 -0.12 10.56
C ARG A 60 -6.47 -0.97 11.44
N ASP A 61 -6.20 -2.19 11.01
CA ASP A 61 -5.27 -3.10 11.68
C ASP A 61 -3.84 -2.53 11.74
N PHE A 62 -3.51 -1.59 10.84
CA PHE A 62 -2.21 -0.95 10.72
C PHE A 62 -2.24 0.55 11.04
N ASP A 63 -3.38 1.12 11.48
CA ASP A 63 -3.48 2.55 11.90
C ASP A 63 -2.39 2.97 12.89
N PRO A 64 -1.97 2.13 13.85
CA PRO A 64 -0.89 2.52 14.76
C PRO A 64 0.48 2.70 14.10
N LEU A 65 0.64 2.30 12.83
CA LEU A 65 1.84 2.49 12.02
C LEU A 65 1.65 3.63 11.00
N ASP A 66 0.45 4.18 10.87
CA ASP A 66 0.15 5.26 9.93
C ASP A 66 0.97 6.51 10.28
N GLY A 67 1.60 7.11 9.26
CA GLY A 67 2.46 8.28 9.39
C GLY A 67 3.82 8.01 10.06
N ALA A 68 4.08 6.80 10.56
CA ALA A 68 5.34 6.47 11.22
C ALA A 68 6.50 6.44 10.21
N ILE A 69 7.62 7.07 10.59
CA ILE A 69 8.86 7.04 9.80
C ILE A 69 9.77 5.92 10.30
N PHE A 70 10.13 5.03 9.40
CA PHE A 70 11.06 3.94 9.62
C PHE A 70 12.37 4.21 8.88
N ARG A 71 13.46 3.60 9.36
CA ARG A 71 14.78 3.74 8.72
C ARG A 71 14.85 3.02 7.37
N SER A 72 13.99 2.02 7.15
CA SER A 72 13.95 1.24 5.93
C SER A 72 12.57 0.61 5.68
N VAL A 73 12.33 0.22 4.43
CA VAL A 73 11.14 -0.53 4.01
C VAL A 73 10.99 -1.83 4.79
N GLU A 74 12.09 -2.55 5.04
CA GLU A 74 12.08 -3.81 5.79
C GLU A 74 11.64 -3.60 7.24
N GLN A 75 12.04 -2.50 7.88
CA GLN A 75 11.55 -2.19 9.23
C GLN A 75 10.06 -1.91 9.25
N ALA A 76 9.56 -1.15 8.27
CA ALA A 76 8.13 -0.90 8.14
C ALA A 76 7.35 -2.21 7.92
N ALA A 77 7.84 -3.09 7.02
CA ALA A 77 7.24 -4.40 6.77
C ALA A 77 7.27 -5.31 8.00
N LYS A 78 8.37 -5.30 8.77
CA LYS A 78 8.49 -6.05 10.02
C LYS A 78 7.47 -5.58 11.06
N ALA A 79 7.33 -4.27 11.23
CA ALA A 79 6.35 -3.68 12.14
C ALA A 79 4.91 -4.05 11.73
N ALA A 80 4.59 -3.96 10.44
CA ALA A 80 3.29 -4.37 9.90
C ALA A 80 3.01 -5.86 10.17
N ARG A 81 3.99 -6.73 9.91
CA ARG A 81 3.87 -8.17 10.18
C ARG A 81 3.67 -8.49 11.65
N GLU A 82 4.33 -7.76 12.55
CA GLU A 82 4.13 -7.92 13.98
C GLU A 82 2.72 -7.52 14.42
N ARG A 83 2.20 -6.39 13.92
CA ARG A 83 0.82 -5.96 14.19
C ARG A 83 -0.21 -6.97 13.71
N PHE A 84 -0.03 -7.49 12.49
CA PHE A 84 -0.90 -8.52 11.96
C PHE A 84 -0.91 -9.78 12.84
N ARG A 85 0.25 -10.21 13.35
CA ARG A 85 0.36 -11.35 14.27
C ARG A 85 -0.29 -11.08 15.64
N GLN A 86 -0.19 -9.86 16.16
CA GLN A 86 -0.83 -9.50 17.43
C GLN A 86 -2.36 -9.51 17.32
N ARG A 87 -2.90 -9.08 16.16
CA ARG A 87 -4.33 -9.17 15.85
C ARG A 87 -4.82 -10.60 15.72
N THR A 88 -4.10 -11.45 14.98
CA THR A 88 -4.53 -12.86 14.79
C THR A 88 -4.37 -13.70 16.05
N ARG A 89 -3.58 -13.24 17.02
CA ARG A 89 -3.48 -13.89 18.31
C ARG A 89 -4.80 -13.67 19.07
N PRO A 90 -5.55 -14.74 19.40
CA PRO A 90 -6.76 -14.60 20.18
C PRO A 90 -6.40 -13.95 21.52
N ALA A 91 -7.10 -12.88 21.86
CA ALA A 91 -6.99 -12.28 23.18
C ALA A 91 -7.20 -13.40 24.23
N PRO A 92 -6.36 -13.52 25.27
CA PRO A 92 -6.70 -14.40 26.38
C PRO A 92 -8.05 -13.92 26.89
N ARG A 93 -9.05 -14.80 26.91
CA ARG A 93 -10.38 -14.55 27.45
C ARG A 93 -10.24 -14.13 28.91
N ARG A 94 -10.04 -12.84 29.17
CA ARG A 94 -9.83 -12.30 30.52
C ARG A 94 -11.20 -11.97 31.09
N GLY A 95 -11.68 -12.87 31.94
CA GLY A 95 -12.62 -12.54 33.00
C GLY A 95 -14.10 -12.58 32.64
N LEU A 96 -14.66 -13.77 32.45
CA LEU A 96 -15.93 -14.07 33.13
C LEU A 96 -15.56 -14.44 34.58
N SER A 97 -15.22 -13.44 35.38
CA SER A 97 -15.25 -13.59 36.83
C SER A 97 -16.73 -13.64 37.19
N ALA A 98 -17.27 -14.86 37.23
CA ALA A 98 -18.56 -15.10 37.86
C ALA A 98 -18.44 -14.64 39.33
N PRO A 99 -19.38 -13.82 39.85
CA PRO A 99 -19.38 -13.54 41.27
C PRO A 99 -19.72 -14.84 41.99
N ARG A 100 -18.72 -15.46 42.61
CA ARG A 100 -18.92 -16.64 43.45
C ARG A 100 -18.83 -16.23 44.91
N LEU A 101 -20.03 -16.04 45.49
CA LEU A 101 -20.40 -16.15 46.92
C LEU A 101 -19.75 -15.09 47.85
N VAL A 102 -20.30 -14.62 48.98
CA VAL A 102 -21.09 -15.22 50.07
C VAL A 102 -21.78 -14.08 50.87
N ALA A 103 -22.87 -14.40 51.59
CA ALA A 103 -23.34 -13.88 52.91
C ALA A 103 -24.81 -13.41 52.87
N VAL A 104 -25.68 -13.68 53.87
CA VAL A 104 -25.53 -14.20 55.24
C VAL A 104 -26.70 -15.13 55.58
#